data_AF-A0A535ZXB6-F1
#
_entry.id   AF-A0A535ZXB6-F1
#
_cell.length_a   1.000
_cell.length_b   1.000
_cell.length_c   1.000
_cell.angle_alpha   90.00
_cell.angle_beta   90.00
_cell.angle_gamma   90.00
#
_symmetry.space_group_name_H-M   'P 1'
#
loop_
_entity.id
_entity.type
_entity.pdbx_description
1 polymer ?
#
loop_
_entity_poly.entity_id
_entity_poly.type
_entity_poly.pdbx_seq_one_letter_code
_entity_poly.pdbx_strand_id
1 'polypeptide(L)'
;MRDMLRGERVHQKIWEQRRQRSPGRSPGAPGLNCLVLGGGGREYAIAWRLANCSSVTTIDVTPGNAGMSLFTRIIGFNPDDVPRIEEHVLASHIDLAIVGPDDLVAKGMGDVL
;
A
#
# COMPACT_ATOMS: atom_id res chain seq x y z
N MET A 1 5.69 -1.98 31.00
CA MET A 1 5.76 -1.26 29.71
C MET A 1 5.14 -2.19 28.69
N ARG A 2 3.90 -1.94 28.24
CA ARG A 2 3.22 -2.88 27.33
C ARG A 2 3.97 -2.84 26.00
N ASP A 3 4.50 -3.98 25.54
CA ASP A 3 4.99 -4.12 24.19
C ASP A 3 3.81 -3.86 23.25
N MET A 4 3.86 -2.71 22.60
CA MET A 4 2.89 -2.28 21.61
C MET A 4 3.01 -3.24 20.43
N LEU A 5 1.89 -3.84 20.01
CA LEU A 5 1.91 -4.80 18.90
C LEU A 5 2.39 -4.08 17.64
N ARG A 6 3.16 -4.76 16.79
CA ARG A 6 3.83 -4.16 15.62
C ARG A 6 2.88 -3.34 14.72
N GLY A 7 1.67 -3.86 14.49
CA GLY A 7 0.62 -3.17 13.72
C GLY A 7 0.08 -1.89 14.36
N GLU A 8 0.01 -1.82 15.71
CA GLU A 8 -0.45 -0.62 16.42
C GLU A 8 0.46 0.58 16.10
N ARG A 9 1.76 0.34 15.88
CA ARG A 9 2.75 1.39 15.57
C ARG A 9 2.57 1.93 14.15
N VAL A 10 2.32 1.03 13.20
CA VAL A 10 2.07 1.41 11.80
C VAL A 10 0.78 2.21 11.71
N HIS A 11 -0.31 1.70 12.30
CA HIS A 11 -1.60 2.38 12.33
C HIS A 11 -1.53 3.76 12.98
N GLN A 12 -0.85 3.92 14.13
CA GLN A 12 -0.69 5.22 14.78
C GLN A 12 0.00 6.24 13.86
N LYS A 13 1.11 5.85 13.22
CA LYS A 13 1.83 6.73 12.30
C LYS A 13 1.00 7.09 11.05
N ILE A 14 0.29 6.12 10.45
CA ILE A 14 -0.60 6.39 9.32
C ILE A 14 -1.69 7.39 9.73
N TRP A 15 -2.25 7.22 10.92
CA TRP A 15 -3.25 8.15 11.45
C TRP A 15 -2.72 9.57 11.62
N GLU A 16 -1.52 9.73 12.19
CA GLU A 16 -0.84 11.02 12.32
C GLU A 16 -0.59 11.67 10.96
N GLN A 17 -0.09 10.90 9.98
CA GLN A 17 0.15 11.36 8.62
C GLN A 17 -1.16 11.84 7.96
N ARG A 18 -2.25 11.09 8.11
CA ARG A 18 -3.55 11.45 7.50
C ARG A 18 -4.16 12.72 8.07
N ARG A 19 -3.94 13.03 9.35
CA ARG A 19 -4.40 14.30 9.95
C ARG A 19 -3.78 15.52 9.28
N GLN A 20 -2.59 15.38 8.73
CA GLN A 20 -1.85 16.49 8.12
C GLN A 20 -2.20 16.71 6.64
N ARG A 21 -2.67 15.68 5.92
CA ARG A 21 -2.90 15.75 4.45
C ARG A 21 -4.32 15.43 3.94
N SER A 22 -5.16 14.72 4.70
CA SER A 22 -6.54 14.34 4.33
C SER A 22 -6.76 13.94 2.85
N PRO A 23 -6.08 12.90 2.34
CA PRO A 23 -6.01 12.63 0.91
C PRO A 23 -7.34 12.08 0.36
N GLY A 24 -7.68 12.47 -0.87
CA GLY A 24 -8.86 11.97 -1.59
C GLY A 24 -10.23 12.36 -1.01
N ARG A 25 -10.31 13.26 -0.03
CA ARG A 25 -11.56 13.61 0.67
C ARG A 25 -12.29 14.85 0.13
N SER A 26 -11.63 15.73 -0.61
CA SER A 26 -12.22 16.99 -1.10
C SER A 26 -11.53 17.48 -2.38
N PRO A 27 -12.19 18.31 -3.21
CA PRO A 27 -11.55 18.97 -4.35
C PRO A 27 -10.29 19.74 -3.89
N GLY A 28 -9.15 19.49 -4.52
CA GLY A 28 -7.86 20.10 -4.17
C GLY A 28 -7.07 19.38 -3.07
N ALA A 29 -7.62 18.34 -2.44
CA ALA A 29 -6.84 17.47 -1.56
C ALA A 29 -5.83 16.63 -2.38
N PRO A 30 -4.65 16.29 -1.81
CA PRO A 30 -3.73 15.37 -2.46
C PRO A 30 -4.41 14.03 -2.72
N GLY A 31 -4.11 13.38 -3.84
CA GLY A 31 -4.64 12.05 -4.14
C GLY A 31 -3.98 10.97 -3.28
N LEU A 32 -4.58 9.79 -3.27
CA LEU A 32 -4.18 8.61 -2.51
C LEU A 32 -2.91 8.00 -3.07
N ASN A 33 -2.01 7.58 -2.18
CA ASN A 33 -0.88 6.72 -2.52
C ASN A 33 -1.26 5.27 -2.23
N CYS A 34 -1.26 4.41 -3.25
CA CYS A 34 -1.67 3.02 -3.11
C CYS A 34 -0.46 2.06 -3.15
N LEU A 35 -0.56 0.95 -2.43
CA LEU A 35 0.33 -0.20 -2.49
C LEU A 35 -0.47 -1.43 -2.88
N VAL A 36 -0.03 -2.18 -3.88
CA VAL A 36 -0.59 -3.48 -4.24
C VAL A 36 0.47 -4.55 -3.98
N LEU A 37 0.15 -5.52 -3.13
CA LEU A 37 0.98 -6.70 -2.90
C LEU A 37 0.50 -7.81 -3.82
N GLY A 38 1.39 -8.38 -4.60
CA GLY A 38 1.14 -9.42 -5.59
C GLY A 38 1.47 -9.00 -7.03
N GLY A 39 1.35 -9.95 -7.95
CA GLY A 39 1.71 -9.77 -9.37
C GLY A 39 0.86 -10.60 -10.33
N GLY A 40 -0.24 -11.18 -9.86
CA GLY A 40 -1.15 -11.95 -10.68
C GLY A 40 -2.09 -11.08 -11.52
N GLY A 41 -2.96 -11.74 -12.30
CA GLY A 41 -3.95 -11.03 -13.12
C GLY A 41 -4.97 -10.23 -12.30
N ARG A 42 -5.29 -10.69 -11.09
CA ARG A 42 -6.17 -9.98 -10.14
C ARG A 42 -5.56 -8.66 -9.73
N GLU A 43 -4.31 -8.69 -9.29
CA GLU A 43 -3.59 -7.48 -8.88
C GLU A 43 -3.38 -6.54 -10.07
N TYR A 44 -3.19 -7.08 -11.28
CA TYR A 44 -3.09 -6.27 -12.49
C TYR A 44 -4.40 -5.49 -12.74
N ALA A 45 -5.54 -6.16 -12.70
CA ALA A 45 -6.84 -5.54 -12.93
C ALA A 45 -7.14 -4.46 -11.88
N ILE A 46 -6.80 -4.72 -10.61
CA ILE A 46 -6.96 -3.75 -9.53
C ILE A 46 -6.06 -2.52 -9.75
N ALA A 47 -4.76 -2.74 -10.00
CA ALA A 47 -3.81 -1.67 -10.24
C ALA A 47 -4.20 -0.84 -11.48
N TRP A 48 -4.67 -1.49 -12.54
CA TRP A 48 -5.18 -0.82 -13.73
C TRP A 48 -6.39 0.06 -13.40
N ARG A 49 -7.35 -0.44 -12.61
CA ARG A 49 -8.51 0.36 -12.23
C ARG A 49 -8.11 1.57 -11.37
N LEU A 50 -7.17 1.39 -10.44
CA LEU A 50 -6.62 2.47 -9.61
C LEU A 50 -5.95 3.56 -10.46
N ALA A 51 -5.21 3.18 -11.51
CA ALA A 51 -4.56 4.14 -12.42
C ALA A 51 -5.57 5.04 -13.17
N ASN A 52 -6.83 4.60 -13.24
CA ASN A 52 -7.93 5.35 -13.86
C ASN A 52 -8.81 6.10 -12.83
N CYS A 53 -8.37 6.21 -11.57
CA CYS A 53 -9.08 6.97 -10.54
C CYS A 53 -8.44 8.35 -10.37
N SER A 54 -9.23 9.42 -10.53
CA SER A 54 -8.75 10.80 -10.29
C SER A 54 -8.34 11.07 -8.85
N SER A 55 -8.78 10.23 -7.91
CA SER A 55 -8.42 10.30 -6.49
C SER A 55 -7.10 9.58 -6.15
N VAL A 56 -6.43 8.92 -7.09
CA VAL A 56 -5.18 8.18 -6.87
C VAL A 56 -4.02 8.93 -7.52
N THR A 57 -2.95 9.15 -6.76
CA THR A 57 -1.72 9.83 -7.22
C THR A 57 -0.65 8.83 -7.62
N THR A 58 -0.40 7.81 -6.76
CA THR A 58 0.68 6.85 -6.97
C THR A 58 0.21 5.43 -6.72
N ILE A 59 0.82 4.48 -7.42
CA ILE A 59 0.58 3.06 -7.25
C ILE A 59 1.93 2.37 -7.18
N ASP A 60 2.28 1.89 -6.00
CA ASP A 60 3.43 1.03 -5.78
C ASP A 60 2.98 -0.43 -5.83
N VAL A 61 3.82 -1.30 -6.41
CA VAL A 61 3.51 -2.72 -6.50
C VAL A 61 4.74 -3.56 -6.17
N THR A 62 4.52 -4.67 -5.45
CA THR A 62 5.56 -5.68 -5.25
C THR A 62 4.97 -7.09 -5.12
N PRO A 63 5.53 -8.12 -5.77
CA PRO A 63 6.60 -8.03 -6.78
C PRO A 63 6.13 -7.44 -8.11
N GLY A 64 4.81 -7.43 -8.37
CA GLY A 64 4.23 -6.99 -9.63
C GLY A 64 4.57 -7.90 -10.81
N ASN A 65 4.26 -7.43 -12.02
CA ASN A 65 4.61 -8.09 -13.27
C ASN A 65 4.96 -7.06 -14.36
N ALA A 66 5.46 -7.53 -15.51
CA ALA A 66 5.91 -6.66 -16.59
C ALA A 66 4.81 -5.69 -17.09
N GLY A 67 3.56 -6.12 -17.15
CA GLY A 67 2.45 -5.29 -17.60
C GLY A 67 2.17 -4.11 -16.66
N MET A 68 2.37 -4.28 -15.36
CA MET A 68 2.14 -3.22 -14.37
C MET A 68 3.19 -2.11 -14.44
N SER A 69 4.42 -2.43 -14.85
CA SER A 69 5.53 -1.45 -14.93
C SER A 69 5.24 -0.24 -15.84
N LEU A 70 4.22 -0.36 -16.72
CA LEU A 70 3.79 0.69 -17.63
C LEU A 70 3.03 1.83 -16.93
N PHE A 71 2.43 1.57 -15.76
CA PHE A 71 1.56 2.53 -15.07
C PHE A 71 1.68 2.49 -13.55
N THR A 72 2.60 1.70 -13.00
CA THR A 72 2.90 1.62 -11.57
C THR A 72 4.39 1.68 -11.30
N ARG A 73 4.78 1.92 -10.04
CA ARG A 73 6.16 1.82 -9.57
C ARG A 73 6.40 0.44 -8.96
N ILE A 74 7.25 -0.37 -9.59
CA ILE A 74 7.70 -1.64 -9.02
C ILE A 74 8.79 -1.36 -7.98
N ILE A 75 8.54 -1.69 -6.71
CA ILE A 75 9.45 -1.36 -5.60
C ILE A 75 10.46 -2.47 -5.27
N GLY A 76 10.39 -3.63 -5.95
CA GLY A 76 11.44 -4.65 -5.95
C GLY A 76 11.66 -5.38 -4.62
N PHE A 77 10.66 -5.38 -3.72
CA PHE A 77 10.77 -6.04 -2.42
C PHE A 77 10.18 -7.46 -2.46
N ASN A 78 10.72 -8.35 -1.64
CA ASN A 78 10.02 -9.60 -1.36
C ASN A 78 8.73 -9.27 -0.59
N PRO A 79 7.53 -9.66 -1.08
CA PRO A 79 6.27 -9.39 -0.39
C PRO A 79 6.18 -10.06 1.01
N ASP A 80 6.99 -11.09 1.27
CA ASP A 80 7.08 -11.73 2.59
C ASP A 80 8.00 -10.97 3.58
N ASP A 81 8.75 -9.96 3.12
CA ASP A 81 9.59 -9.12 3.98
C ASP A 81 8.74 -8.03 4.66
N VAL A 82 7.98 -8.46 5.66
CA VAL A 82 7.06 -7.61 6.43
C VAL A 82 7.75 -6.34 6.98
N PRO A 83 8.94 -6.40 7.62
CA PRO A 83 9.67 -5.20 8.03
C PRO A 83 9.91 -4.21 6.90
N ARG A 84 10.31 -4.69 5.73
CA ARG A 84 10.57 -3.82 4.58
C ARG A 84 9.31 -3.17 4.05
N ILE A 85 8.19 -3.90 4.03
CA ILE A 85 6.88 -3.38 3.64
C ILE A 85 6.42 -2.28 4.61
N GLU A 86 6.57 -2.47 5.92
CA GLU A 86 6.22 -1.45 6.91
C GLU A 86 7.01 -0.15 6.73
N GLU A 87 8.33 -0.26 6.56
CA GLU A 87 9.19 0.89 6.31
C GLU A 87 8.73 1.65 5.06
N HIS A 88 8.42 0.91 3.98
CA HIS A 88 7.96 1.50 2.73
C HIS A 88 6.60 2.19 2.87
N VAL A 89 5.66 1.55 3.58
CA VAL A 89 4.31 2.10 3.82
C VAL A 89 4.39 3.44 4.55
N LEU A 90 5.25 3.52 5.56
CA LEU A 90 5.45 4.74 6.33
C LEU A 90 6.21 5.82 5.53
N ALA A 91 7.27 5.43 4.81
CA ALA A 91 8.11 6.36 4.06
C ALA A 91 7.42 6.91 2.80
N SER A 92 6.64 6.09 2.11
CA SER A 92 5.89 6.49 0.90
C SER A 92 4.50 7.04 1.21
N HIS A 93 4.16 7.17 2.50
CA HIS A 93 2.85 7.62 2.97
C HIS A 93 1.73 6.85 2.27
N ILE A 94 1.74 5.52 2.34
CA ILE A 94 0.71 4.70 1.70
C ILE A 94 -0.63 4.92 2.42
N ASP A 95 -1.66 5.26 1.64
CA ASP A 95 -3.04 5.44 2.09
C ASP A 95 -3.87 4.18 1.97
N LEU A 96 -3.60 3.34 0.98
CA LEU A 96 -4.37 2.14 0.74
C LEU A 96 -3.41 1.02 0.36
N ALA A 97 -3.34 -0.01 1.18
CA ALA A 97 -2.67 -1.25 0.85
C ALA A 97 -3.70 -2.30 0.42
N ILE A 98 -3.44 -2.97 -0.69
CA ILE A 98 -4.24 -4.08 -1.21
C ILE A 98 -3.38 -5.33 -1.13
N VAL A 99 -3.80 -6.28 -0.29
CA VAL A 99 -3.12 -7.57 -0.14
C VAL A 99 -3.75 -8.55 -1.12
N GLY A 100 -3.06 -8.81 -2.23
CA GLY A 100 -3.54 -9.72 -3.28
C GLY A 100 -3.36 -11.20 -2.93
N PRO A 101 -2.12 -11.70 -2.74
CA PRO A 101 -1.86 -13.12 -2.49
C PRO A 101 -2.49 -13.65 -1.21
N ASP A 102 -3.20 -14.78 -1.34
CA ASP A 102 -3.90 -15.44 -0.23
C ASP A 102 -2.93 -15.87 0.88
N ASP A 103 -1.70 -16.25 0.53
CA ASP A 103 -0.64 -16.61 1.50
C ASP A 103 -0.24 -15.44 2.41
N LEU A 104 -0.22 -14.20 1.90
CA LEU A 104 0.08 -13.01 2.71
C LEU A 104 -1.07 -12.70 3.67
N VAL A 105 -2.31 -12.91 3.21
CA VAL A 105 -3.50 -12.78 4.06
C VAL A 105 -3.44 -13.80 5.19
N ALA A 106 -3.15 -15.06 4.87
CA ALA A 106 -3.03 -16.14 5.87
C ALA A 106 -1.90 -15.89 6.89
N LYS A 107 -0.84 -15.17 6.50
CA LYS A 107 0.26 -14.75 7.37
C LYS A 107 -0.05 -13.52 8.25
N GLY A 108 -1.27 -12.96 8.15
CA GLY A 108 -1.67 -11.81 8.98
C GLY A 108 -1.11 -10.48 8.50
N MET A 109 -0.80 -10.33 7.19
CA MET A 109 -0.30 -9.05 6.64
C MET A 109 -1.27 -7.88 6.92
N GLY A 110 -2.58 -8.15 6.95
CA GLY A 110 -3.59 -7.14 7.29
C GLY A 110 -3.54 -6.65 8.74
N ASP A 111 -3.02 -7.45 9.68
CA ASP A 111 -2.85 -7.03 11.09
C ASP A 111 -1.64 -6.11 11.28
N VAL A 112 -0.74 -6.08 10.29
CA VAL A 112 0.49 -5.30 10.31
C VAL A 112 0.31 -3.91 9.69
N LEU A 113 -0.56 -3.78 8.68
CA LEU A 113 -0.75 -2.60 7.82
C LEU A 113 -1.91 -1.71 8.29
#